data_AF-A0A7J4JKJ9-F1
#
_entry.id   AF-A0A7J4JKJ9-F1
#
_cell.length_a   1.000
_cell.length_b   1.000
_cell.length_c   1.000
_cell.angle_alpha   90.00
_cell.angle_beta   90.00
_cell.angle_gamma   90.00
#
_symmetry.space_group_name_H-M   'P 1'
#
loop_
_entity.id
_entity.type
_entity.pdbx_description
1 polymer ?
#
loop_
_entity_poly.entity_id
_entity_poly.type
_entity_poly.pdbx_seq_one_letter_code
_entity_poly.pdbx_strand_id
1 'polypeptide(L)'
;MASETNIEKTNSAECGRLLRHRHCVGESNYHLQFTPNFREDVFVPEEVRILCKQCFYFKAAELGVVVLALEFGPDHVHLFVGNCRKYSVPDLVQHFKGYSSRIIRAQLWSAISKLLWGKRFWSEGYFYESVGMVTSAAVKFYIERQQGKHWQHEDFEVRAAQRSQSQSSLAEFF
;
A
#
# COMPACT_ATOMS: atom_id res chain seq x y z
N MET A 1 17.58 -17.08 22.48
CA MET A 1 16.12 -17.32 22.37
C MET A 1 15.34 -16.13 22.94
N ALA A 2 15.57 -14.91 22.43
CA ALA A 2 14.89 -13.69 22.89
C ALA A 2 14.84 -12.62 21.78
N SER A 3 14.63 -13.02 20.52
CA SER A 3 14.68 -12.09 19.38
C SER A 3 13.53 -12.25 18.37
N GLU A 4 12.65 -13.25 18.52
CA GLU A 4 11.56 -13.49 17.56
C GLU A 4 10.23 -12.82 17.97
N THR A 5 10.05 -12.44 19.23
CA THR A 5 8.74 -11.98 19.76
C THR A 5 8.43 -10.49 19.57
N ASN A 6 9.36 -9.69 19.03
CA ASN A 6 9.19 -8.24 18.88
C ASN A 6 8.85 -7.77 17.46
N ILE A 7 8.99 -8.63 16.44
CA ILE A 7 8.68 -8.28 15.05
C ILE A 7 7.20 -8.53 14.73
N GLU A 8 6.56 -9.49 15.42
CA GLU A 8 5.15 -9.82 15.22
C GLU A 8 4.18 -8.82 15.86
N LYS A 9 4.60 -8.08 16.90
CA LYS A 9 3.70 -7.20 17.67
C LYS A 9 3.43 -5.83 17.03
N THR A 10 4.12 -5.47 15.95
CA THR A 10 3.90 -4.19 15.23
C THR A 10 3.09 -4.33 13.95
N ASN A 11 2.63 -5.53 13.57
CA ASN A 11 2.04 -5.78 12.24
C ASN A 11 0.52 -6.01 12.21
N SER A 12 -0.19 -5.81 13.33
CA SER A 12 -1.64 -5.66 13.28
C SER A 12 -1.97 -4.19 13.12
N ALA A 13 -2.02 -3.70 11.89
CA ALA A 13 -2.94 -2.62 11.60
C ALA A 13 -4.34 -3.22 11.86
N GLU A 14 -4.99 -2.84 12.96
CA GLU A 14 -6.35 -3.26 13.29
C GLU A 14 -7.24 -3.05 12.06
N CYS A 15 -7.61 -4.16 11.41
CA CYS A 15 -8.60 -4.16 10.34
C CYS A 15 -9.87 -3.52 10.89
N GLY A 16 -10.24 -2.33 10.40
CA GLY A 16 -11.39 -1.61 10.94
C GLY A 16 -11.17 -0.11 11.21
N ARG A 17 -9.92 0.36 11.31
CA ARG A 17 -9.63 1.75 11.74
C ARG A 17 -8.86 2.54 10.70
N LEU A 18 -9.35 3.74 10.38
CA LEU A 18 -8.65 4.68 9.49
C LEU A 18 -7.33 5.16 10.12
N LEU A 19 -6.28 5.23 9.32
CA LEU A 19 -4.98 5.76 9.72
C LEU A 19 -5.06 7.28 9.86
N ARG A 20 -4.46 7.83 10.92
CA ARG A 20 -4.35 9.28 11.14
C ARG A 20 -2.91 9.74 10.99
N HIS A 21 -2.71 10.77 10.18
CA HIS A 21 -1.46 11.50 10.04
C HIS A 21 -1.71 12.99 10.32
N ARG A 22 -0.64 13.78 10.42
CA ARG A 22 -0.69 15.21 10.79
C ARG A 22 -1.71 16.03 9.98
N HIS A 23 -1.91 15.70 8.70
CA HIS A 23 -2.77 16.44 7.79
C HIS A 23 -3.75 15.57 7.00
N CYS A 24 -3.88 14.29 7.33
CA CYS A 24 -4.83 13.42 6.63
C CYS A 24 -5.30 12.26 7.50
N VAL A 25 -6.51 11.78 7.21
CA VAL A 25 -7.10 10.60 7.84
C VAL A 25 -7.66 9.74 6.71
N GLY A 26 -7.32 8.46 6.66
CA GLY A 26 -7.79 7.59 5.61
C GLY A 26 -7.17 6.20 5.61
N GLU A 27 -7.51 5.44 4.57
CA GLU A 27 -7.01 4.11 4.30
C GLU A 27 -6.48 4.07 2.86
N SER A 28 -5.36 3.39 2.64
CA SER A 28 -4.77 3.24 1.31
C SER A 28 -4.09 1.87 1.25
N ASN A 29 -4.85 0.90 0.74
CA ASN A 29 -4.41 -0.47 0.62
C ASN A 29 -4.61 -0.98 -0.81
N TYR A 30 -3.72 -1.89 -1.22
CA TYR A 30 -3.75 -2.49 -2.54
C TYR A 30 -3.47 -3.98 -2.47
N HIS A 31 -4.28 -4.75 -3.20
CA HIS A 31 -3.94 -6.11 -3.59
C HIS A 31 -3.16 -6.05 -4.90
N LEU A 32 -1.92 -6.51 -4.86
CA LEU A 32 -1.04 -6.60 -6.00
C LEU A 32 -0.80 -8.07 -6.33
N GLN A 33 -0.67 -8.38 -7.62
CA GLN A 33 -0.18 -9.69 -8.05
C GLN A 33 0.89 -9.52 -9.12
N PHE A 34 2.00 -10.24 -8.93
CA PHE A 34 3.11 -10.27 -9.86
C PHE A 34 3.31 -11.68 -10.40
N THR A 35 3.73 -11.73 -11.65
CA THR A 35 3.93 -12.98 -12.40
C THR A 35 5.32 -12.95 -13.01
N PRO A 36 6.14 -14.01 -12.83
CA PRO A 36 7.40 -14.19 -13.52
C PRO A 36 7.24 -14.08 -15.03
N ASN A 37 8.32 -13.79 -15.73
CA ASN A 37 8.29 -13.72 -17.17
C ASN A 37 7.87 -15.09 -17.75
N PHE A 38 6.99 -15.09 -18.75
CA PHE A 38 6.43 -16.30 -19.36
C PHE A 38 5.61 -17.24 -18.44
N ARG A 39 5.23 -16.80 -17.23
CA ARG A 39 4.49 -17.62 -16.25
C ARG A 39 5.22 -18.92 -15.87
N GLU A 40 6.53 -18.83 -15.74
CA GLU A 40 7.36 -19.96 -15.35
C GLU A 40 7.21 -20.24 -13.85
N ASP A 41 7.30 -21.52 -13.48
CA ASP A 41 7.12 -22.05 -12.11
C ASP A 41 8.32 -21.72 -11.17
N VAL A 42 8.79 -20.47 -11.19
CA VAL A 42 10.01 -20.03 -10.49
C VAL A 42 9.88 -20.06 -8.96
N PHE A 43 8.65 -20.21 -8.43
CA PHE A 43 8.40 -20.30 -7.00
C PHE A 43 8.24 -21.74 -6.50
N VAL A 44 8.36 -22.75 -7.38
CA VAL A 44 8.46 -24.15 -6.93
C VAL A 44 9.69 -24.36 -6.04
N PRO A 45 10.91 -23.88 -6.41
CA PRO A 45 12.04 -23.88 -5.50
C PRO A 45 11.79 -23.01 -4.26
N GLU A 46 11.96 -23.60 -3.08
CA GLU A 46 11.67 -22.95 -1.81
C GLU A 46 12.58 -21.74 -1.55
N GLU A 47 13.85 -21.85 -1.92
CA GLU A 47 14.84 -20.78 -1.76
C GLU A 47 14.45 -19.50 -2.49
N VAL A 48 13.78 -19.62 -3.65
CA VAL A 48 13.30 -18.46 -4.42
C VAL A 48 12.14 -17.78 -3.71
N ARG A 49 11.19 -18.55 -3.15
CA ARG A 49 10.08 -18.01 -2.35
C ARG A 49 10.58 -17.30 -1.11
N ILE A 50 11.50 -17.93 -0.36
CA ILE A 50 12.08 -17.35 0.86
C ILE A 50 12.77 -16.03 0.55
N LEU A 51 13.63 -15.99 -0.47
CA LEU A 51 14.35 -14.77 -0.82
C LEU A 51 13.41 -13.68 -1.36
N CYS A 52 12.40 -14.04 -2.17
CA CYS A 52 11.39 -13.10 -2.66
C CYS A 52 10.60 -12.48 -1.51
N LYS A 53 10.16 -13.31 -0.55
CA LYS A 53 9.47 -12.88 0.67
C LYS A 53 10.33 -11.88 1.46
N GLN A 54 11.60 -12.20 1.71
CA GLN A 54 12.54 -11.30 2.38
C GLN A 54 12.70 -9.97 1.64
N CYS A 55 12.81 -10.00 0.31
CA CYS A 55 12.91 -8.79 -0.51
C CYS A 55 11.68 -7.88 -0.36
N PHE A 56 10.48 -8.46 -0.32
CA PHE A 56 9.24 -7.69 -0.17
C PHE A 56 9.10 -7.09 1.22
N TYR A 57 9.37 -7.85 2.28
CA TYR A 57 9.35 -7.29 3.64
C TYR A 57 10.40 -6.19 3.83
N PHE A 58 11.62 -6.39 3.32
CA PHE A 58 12.66 -5.37 3.36
C PHE A 58 12.22 -4.09 2.64
N LYS A 59 11.70 -4.22 1.41
CA LYS A 59 11.29 -3.06 0.63
C LYS A 59 10.08 -2.35 1.26
N ALA A 60 9.12 -3.10 1.79
CA ALA A 60 7.97 -2.52 2.48
C ALA A 60 8.42 -1.70 3.70
N ALA A 61 9.32 -2.24 4.53
CA ALA A 61 9.87 -1.54 5.68
C ALA A 61 10.62 -0.26 5.27
N GLU A 62 11.44 -0.32 4.22
CA GLU A 62 12.16 0.84 3.68
C GLU A 62 11.22 1.95 3.19
N LEU A 63 10.09 1.57 2.58
CA LEU A 63 9.07 2.51 2.10
C LEU A 63 8.12 2.99 3.23
N GLY A 64 8.16 2.37 4.41
CA GLY A 64 7.16 2.58 5.46
C GLY A 64 5.76 2.08 5.08
N VAL A 65 5.68 1.10 4.17
CA VAL A 65 4.49 0.36 3.77
C VAL A 65 4.36 -0.90 4.63
N VAL A 66 3.14 -1.35 4.89
CA VAL A 66 2.89 -2.56 5.69
C VAL A 66 2.48 -3.70 4.76
N VAL A 67 3.11 -4.86 4.90
CA VAL A 67 2.66 -6.11 4.24
C VAL A 67 1.63 -6.78 5.14
N LEU A 68 0.37 -6.77 4.71
CA LEU A 68 -0.77 -7.32 5.46
C LEU A 68 -0.93 -8.82 5.17
N ALA A 69 -0.72 -9.24 3.93
CA ALA A 69 -0.68 -10.64 3.53
C ALA A 69 0.25 -10.83 2.33
N LEU A 70 0.86 -12.01 2.22
CA LEU A 70 1.75 -12.37 1.13
C LEU A 70 1.73 -13.88 0.94
N GLU A 71 1.30 -14.34 -0.24
CA GLU A 71 1.22 -15.76 -0.56
C GLU A 71 1.64 -16.05 -2.00
N PHE A 72 2.19 -17.24 -2.23
CA PHE A 72 2.76 -17.65 -3.53
C PHE A 72 1.96 -18.79 -4.15
N GLY A 73 1.67 -18.66 -5.44
CA GLY A 73 1.47 -19.81 -6.33
C GLY A 73 2.80 -20.26 -6.95
N PRO A 74 2.80 -21.34 -7.74
CA PRO A 74 4.01 -21.80 -8.46
C PRO A 74 4.61 -20.74 -9.40
N ASP A 75 3.75 -19.97 -10.07
CA ASP A 75 4.07 -19.02 -11.14
C ASP A 75 3.59 -17.59 -10.84
N HIS A 76 3.20 -17.27 -9.61
CA HIS A 76 2.78 -15.92 -9.24
C HIS A 76 2.85 -15.68 -7.74
N VAL A 77 2.79 -14.40 -7.36
CA VAL A 77 2.74 -13.98 -5.97
C VAL A 77 1.64 -12.94 -5.79
N HIS A 78 0.84 -13.09 -4.73
CA HIS A 78 -0.13 -12.11 -4.28
C HIS A 78 0.42 -11.37 -3.07
N LEU A 79 0.35 -10.04 -3.10
CA LEU A 79 0.86 -9.15 -2.07
C LEU A 79 -0.24 -8.16 -1.68
N PHE A 80 -0.71 -8.22 -0.45
CA PHE A 80 -1.65 -7.25 0.12
C PHE A 80 -0.88 -6.24 0.98
N VAL A 81 -0.88 -4.98 0.56
CA VAL A 81 -0.14 -3.89 1.21
C VAL A 81 -1.05 -2.79 1.71
N GLY A 82 -0.69 -2.18 2.84
CA GLY A 82 -1.37 -1.04 3.45
C GLY A 82 -0.43 0.13 3.75
N ASN A 83 -1.01 1.25 4.17
CA ASN A 83 -0.30 2.52 4.39
C ASN A 83 0.41 3.07 3.12
N CYS A 84 -0.20 2.87 1.95
CA CYS A 84 0.40 3.18 0.66
C CYS A 84 0.28 4.65 0.22
N ARG A 85 -0.23 5.55 1.08
CA ARG A 85 -0.62 6.93 0.73
C ARG A 85 0.46 7.78 0.04
N LYS A 86 1.74 7.44 0.22
CA LYS A 86 2.88 8.20 -0.31
C LYS A 86 3.30 7.75 -1.71
N TYR A 87 2.76 6.64 -2.21
CA TYR A 87 3.23 5.98 -3.41
C TYR A 87 2.07 5.72 -4.37
N SER A 88 2.32 5.94 -5.65
CA SER A 88 1.41 5.45 -6.68
C SER A 88 1.54 3.91 -6.82
N VAL A 89 0.53 3.26 -7.41
CA VAL A 89 0.61 1.81 -7.70
C VAL A 89 1.84 1.49 -8.58
N PRO A 90 2.12 2.21 -9.69
CA PRO A 90 3.33 1.98 -10.47
C PRO A 90 4.64 2.12 -9.67
N ASP A 91 4.73 3.09 -8.74
CA ASP A 91 5.93 3.26 -7.90
C ASP A 91 6.14 2.04 -6.99
N LEU A 92 5.07 1.58 -6.32
CA LEU A 92 5.13 0.37 -5.48
C LEU A 92 5.59 -0.84 -6.30
N VAL A 93 4.97 -1.03 -7.47
CA VAL A 93 5.30 -2.12 -8.39
C VAL A 93 6.78 -2.06 -8.80
N GLN A 94 7.28 -0.88 -9.15
CA GLN A 94 8.68 -0.68 -9.51
C GLN A 94 9.62 -1.05 -8.36
N HIS A 95 9.31 -0.59 -7.14
CA HIS A 95 10.11 -0.90 -5.96
C HIS A 95 10.13 -2.40 -5.64
N PHE A 96 8.97 -3.05 -5.60
CA PHE A 96 8.87 -4.47 -5.26
C PHE A 96 9.48 -5.36 -6.36
N LYS A 97 9.07 -5.19 -7.62
CA LYS A 97 9.57 -6.02 -8.74
C LYS A 97 11.03 -5.75 -9.04
N GLY A 98 11.45 -4.48 -9.05
CA GLY A 98 12.82 -4.09 -9.38
C GLY A 98 13.84 -4.62 -8.39
N TYR A 99 13.58 -4.43 -7.09
CA TYR A 99 14.47 -4.88 -6.03
C TYR A 99 14.56 -6.41 -5.97
N SER A 100 13.42 -7.10 -5.91
CA SER A 100 13.39 -8.57 -5.86
C SER A 100 14.06 -9.20 -7.08
N SER A 101 13.80 -8.70 -8.29
CA SER A 101 14.44 -9.18 -9.52
C SER A 101 15.96 -9.05 -9.48
N ARG A 102 16.49 -7.93 -8.95
CA ARG A 102 17.94 -7.72 -8.82
C ARG A 102 18.54 -8.72 -7.84
N ILE A 103 17.96 -8.86 -6.65
CA ILE A 103 18.52 -9.70 -5.59
C ILE A 103 18.42 -11.19 -5.94
N ILE A 104 17.26 -11.65 -6.41
CA ILE A 104 17.04 -13.06 -6.75
C ILE A 104 17.98 -13.48 -7.88
N ARG A 105 18.12 -12.68 -8.95
CA ARG A 105 19.07 -13.01 -10.03
C ARG A 105 20.53 -12.96 -9.59
N ALA A 106 20.89 -12.13 -8.60
CA ALA A 106 22.25 -12.06 -8.10
C ALA A 106 22.62 -13.29 -7.25
N GLN A 107 21.68 -13.80 -6.45
CA GLN A 107 21.95 -14.87 -5.49
C GLN A 107 21.56 -16.26 -5.97
N LEU A 108 20.50 -16.37 -6.78
CA LEU A 108 19.86 -17.65 -7.14
C LEU A 108 19.84 -17.88 -8.66
N TRP A 109 20.81 -17.32 -9.40
CA TRP A 109 20.87 -17.49 -10.85
C TRP A 109 20.89 -18.97 -11.28
N SER A 110 21.65 -19.82 -10.57
CA SER A 110 21.72 -21.26 -10.86
C SER A 110 20.36 -21.96 -10.74
N ALA A 111 19.50 -21.53 -9.80
CA ALA A 111 18.17 -22.10 -9.58
C ALA A 111 17.14 -21.65 -10.64
N ILE A 112 17.23 -20.41 -11.13
CA ILE A 112 16.20 -19.82 -12.00
C ILE A 112 16.60 -19.71 -13.48
N SER A 113 17.89 -19.79 -13.81
CA SER A 113 18.39 -19.52 -15.17
C SER A 113 17.83 -20.45 -16.26
N LYS A 114 17.46 -21.68 -15.90
CA LYS A 114 16.83 -22.63 -16.82
C LYS A 114 15.34 -22.36 -17.05
N LEU A 115 14.70 -21.68 -16.11
CA LEU A 115 13.28 -21.31 -16.16
C LEU A 115 13.11 -19.97 -16.88
N LEU A 116 14.07 -19.05 -16.75
CA LEU A 116 13.96 -17.72 -17.34
C LEU A 116 14.48 -17.66 -18.77
N TRP A 117 13.64 -17.16 -19.67
CA TRP A 117 14.05 -16.75 -21.01
C TRP A 117 14.73 -15.37 -20.95
N GLY A 118 16.06 -15.40 -20.88
CA GLY A 118 16.91 -14.20 -20.83
C GLY A 118 17.06 -13.64 -19.40
N LYS A 119 17.30 -12.32 -19.30
CA LYS A 119 17.67 -11.67 -18.02
C LYS A 119 16.50 -11.05 -17.26
N ARG A 120 15.25 -11.28 -17.68
CA ARG A 120 14.04 -10.71 -17.07
C ARG A 120 13.39 -11.72 -16.12
N PHE A 121 13.30 -11.37 -14.83
CA PHE A 121 12.65 -12.20 -13.81
C PHE A 121 11.12 -12.07 -13.85
N TRP A 122 10.61 -10.84 -13.80
CA TRP A 122 9.17 -10.56 -13.85
C TRP A 122 8.69 -10.30 -15.27
N SER A 123 7.42 -10.61 -15.55
CA SER A 123 6.71 -10.05 -16.70
C SER A 123 6.57 -8.53 -16.56
N GLU A 124 6.26 -7.81 -17.64
CA GLU A 124 6.09 -6.34 -17.58
C GLU A 124 4.82 -5.95 -16.82
N GLY A 125 3.73 -6.67 -17.08
CA GLY A 125 2.43 -6.45 -16.45
C GLY A 125 2.37 -6.77 -14.95
N TYR A 126 1.26 -6.37 -14.34
CA TYR A 126 0.91 -6.65 -12.95
C TYR A 126 -0.60 -6.47 -12.80
N PHE A 127 -1.19 -7.19 -11.85
CA PHE A 127 -2.56 -6.94 -11.42
C PHE A 127 -2.54 -6.04 -10.19
N TYR A 128 -3.52 -5.14 -10.09
CA TYR A 128 -3.74 -4.32 -8.92
C TYR A 128 -5.23 -4.12 -8.67
N GLU A 129 -5.60 -4.10 -7.40
CA GLU A 129 -6.94 -3.75 -6.95
C GLU A 129 -6.84 -2.90 -5.68
N SER A 130 -7.60 -1.80 -5.62
CA SER A 130 -7.74 -1.01 -4.40
C SER A 130 -8.65 -1.75 -3.41
N VAL A 131 -8.20 -1.92 -2.18
CA VAL A 131 -8.97 -2.60 -1.13
C VAL A 131 -9.32 -1.59 -0.05
N GLY A 132 -10.61 -1.39 0.20
CA GLY A 132 -11.12 -0.51 1.24
C GLY A 132 -12.26 -1.16 2.02
N MET A 133 -12.44 -0.73 3.27
CA MET A 133 -13.50 -1.28 4.13
C MET A 133 -14.93 -1.01 3.64
N VAL A 134 -15.13 0.08 2.90
CA VAL A 134 -16.46 0.54 2.50
C VAL A 134 -16.66 0.28 1.01
N THR A 135 -17.81 -0.25 0.64
CA THR A 135 -18.15 -0.46 -0.77
C THR A 135 -18.27 0.88 -1.48
N SER A 136 -17.85 0.91 -2.76
CA SER A 136 -17.99 2.11 -3.60
C SER A 136 -19.44 2.64 -3.62
N ALA A 137 -20.42 1.74 -3.61
CA ALA A 137 -21.84 2.08 -3.53
C ALA A 137 -22.21 2.80 -2.22
N ALA A 138 -21.71 2.33 -1.07
CA ALA A 138 -21.97 2.96 0.22
C ALA A 138 -21.30 4.35 0.32
N VAL A 139 -20.07 4.50 -0.17
CA VAL A 139 -19.41 5.81 -0.25
C VAL A 139 -20.20 6.77 -1.14
N LYS A 140 -20.63 6.33 -2.32
CA LYS A 140 -21.43 7.12 -3.25
C LYS A 140 -22.74 7.60 -2.60
N PHE A 141 -23.50 6.67 -2.01
CA PHE A 141 -24.75 6.99 -1.34
C PHE A 141 -24.56 8.01 -0.21
N TYR A 142 -23.51 7.83 0.61
CA TYR A 142 -23.17 8.77 1.68
C TYR A 142 -22.92 10.18 1.13
N ILE A 143 -22.07 10.31 0.10
CA ILE A 143 -21.74 11.61 -0.49
C ILE A 143 -22.99 12.28 -1.06
N GLU A 144 -23.78 11.56 -1.87
CA GLU A 144 -24.93 12.12 -2.58
C GLU A 144 -26.08 12.54 -1.65
N ARG A 145 -26.26 11.85 -0.51
CA ARG A 145 -27.43 12.05 0.36
C ARG A 145 -27.14 12.70 1.71
N GLN A 146 -25.91 12.66 2.19
CA GLN A 146 -25.56 13.25 3.49
C GLN A 146 -24.92 14.63 3.38
N GLN A 147 -24.19 14.93 2.30
CA GLN A 147 -23.53 16.25 2.16
C GLN A 147 -24.51 17.40 1.97
N GLY A 148 -25.67 17.16 1.34
CA GLY A 148 -26.71 18.19 1.15
C GLY A 148 -27.29 18.76 2.45
N LYS A 149 -27.13 18.06 3.59
CA LYS A 149 -27.57 18.55 4.91
C LYS A 149 -26.60 19.55 5.55
N HIS A 150 -25.35 19.60 5.09
CA HIS A 150 -24.32 20.51 5.61
C HIS A 150 -24.24 21.83 4.83
N TRP A 151 -24.93 21.92 3.69
CA TRP A 151 -25.06 23.16 2.94
C TRP A 151 -26.28 23.93 3.47
N GLN A 152 -26.08 24.73 4.52
CA GLN A 152 -26.94 25.90 4.69
C GLN A 152 -26.54 26.88 3.58
N HIS A 153 -27.52 27.44 2.85
CA HIS A 153 -27.27 28.57 1.95
C HIS A 153 -26.90 29.81 2.80
N GLU A 154 -25.76 29.76 3.47
CA GLU A 154 -25.16 30.92 4.10
C GLU A 154 -24.39 31.65 3.01
N ASP A 155 -24.83 32.88 2.71
CA ASP A 155 -24.12 33.75 1.78
C ASP A 155 -22.66 33.91 2.23
N PHE A 156 -21.76 33.96 1.24
CA PHE A 156 -20.31 34.05 1.48
C PHE A 156 -19.96 35.18 2.47
N GLU A 157 -20.69 36.30 2.38
CA GLU A 157 -20.53 37.46 3.27
C GLU A 157 -20.92 37.15 4.73
N VAL A 158 -21.98 36.38 4.96
CA VAL A 158 -22.43 35.97 6.30
C VAL A 158 -21.38 35.08 6.97
N ARG A 159 -20.82 34.14 6.21
CA ARG A 159 -19.77 33.23 6.69
C ARG A 159 -18.44 33.96 6.94
N ALA A 160 -18.11 34.97 6.13
CA ALA A 160 -16.92 35.80 6.30
C ALA A 160 -17.01 36.68 7.56
N ALA A 161 -18.18 37.27 7.82
CA ALA A 161 -18.44 38.09 9.01
C ALA A 161 -18.38 37.28 10.32
N GLN A 162 -18.81 36.02 10.32
CA GLN A 162 -18.71 35.14 11.49
C GLN A 162 -17.26 34.68 11.75
N ARG A 163 -16.45 34.49 10.71
CA ARG A 163 -15.03 34.11 10.85
C ARG A 163 -14.20 35.23 11.47
N SER A 164 -14.42 36.49 11.10
CA SER A 164 -13.68 37.64 11.65
C SER A 164 -13.94 37.85 13.15
N GLN A 165 -15.15 37.50 13.64
CA GLN A 165 -15.48 37.55 15.06
C GLN A 165 -14.84 36.44 15.91
N SER A 166 -14.38 35.35 15.29
CA SER A 166 -13.80 34.19 16.00
C SER A 166 -12.27 34.24 16.15
N GLN A 167 -11.62 35.20 15.48
CA GLN A 167 -10.17 35.34 15.51
C GLN A 167 -9.80 36.49 16.43
N SER A 168 -9.74 36.23 17.74
CA SER A 168 -9.22 37.21 18.69
C SER A 168 -7.81 37.61 18.24
N SER A 169 -7.67 38.89 17.88
CA SER A 169 -6.43 39.41 17.35
C SER A 169 -5.48 39.74 18.50
N LEU A 170 -4.18 39.64 18.26
CA LEU A 170 -3.15 39.99 19.25
C LEU A 170 -3.21 41.46 19.70
N ALA A 171 -3.98 42.30 19.01
CA ALA A 171 -4.26 43.69 19.38
C ALA A 171 -5.33 43.83 20.49
N GLU A 172 -6.04 42.77 20.85
CA GLU A 172 -7.02 42.77 21.96
C GLU A 172 -6.39 42.51 23.33
N PHE A 173 -5.06 42.28 23.38
CA PHE A 173 -4.31 41.96 24.60
C PHE A 173 -3.25 43.01 24.98
N PHE A 174 -3.26 44.19 24.32
CA PHE A 174 -2.43 45.34 24.68
C PHE A 174 -3.30 46.56 24.99
#